data_AF-A0AAV4J9B1-F1
#
_entry.id   AF-A0AAV4J9B1-F1
#
_cell.length_a   1.000
_cell.length_b   1.000
_cell.length_c   1.000
_cell.angle_alpha   90.00
_cell.angle_beta   90.00
_cell.angle_gamma   90.00
#
_symmetry.space_group_name_H-M   'P 1'
#
loop_
_entity.id
_entity.type
_entity.pdbx_description
1 polymer ?
#
loop_
_entity_poly.entity_id
_entity_poly.type
_entity_poly.pdbx_seq_one_letter_code
_entity_poly.pdbx_strand_id
1 'polypeptide(L)'
;MKTHNCNLSESRCIDIPGAFKCVCNAGYIQINDYQCKERRSCETEGHQVCNSTVGQCVDQPGGNFQCRCDFGYTLTKDNQCEDVDECWYHHLCNLGMRFECRNTDGSYDCVCVDSDLDYKDFQYQVPCEDINECQVYKANDCDLTTTRCENLDGSYRCNCLILYERINHTSCRGTPFYDNAHWLSEASHLKSACRGLLSAALAQQSDACQAHQRFVGCVEDYFILRRRADLPFSYFVQRLLKLAFPSLKAQLQEDCKPRYYEDFLHKIVNSETLLF
;
A
#
# COMPACT_ATOMS: atom_id res chain seq x y z
N MET A 1 9.11 3.03 -59.59
CA MET A 1 8.85 2.48 -58.24
C MET A 1 7.35 2.48 -58.03
N LYS A 2 6.72 1.32 -57.80
CA LYS A 2 5.29 1.28 -57.43
C LYS A 2 5.17 1.84 -56.01
N THR A 3 4.48 2.96 -55.86
CA THR A 3 4.28 3.65 -54.58
C THR A 3 3.11 2.99 -53.85
N HIS A 4 3.40 2.16 -52.85
CA HIS A 4 2.42 1.70 -51.87
C HIS A 4 2.43 2.63 -50.65
N ASN A 5 1.34 2.65 -49.89
CA ASN A 5 1.24 3.40 -48.64
C ASN A 5 1.33 2.52 -47.38
N CYS A 6 1.81 1.28 -47.50
CA CYS A 6 2.04 0.40 -46.34
C CYS A 6 3.09 1.00 -45.39
N ASN A 7 2.78 0.99 -44.09
CA ASN A 7 3.76 1.29 -43.05
C ASN A 7 4.68 0.08 -42.84
N LEU A 8 5.95 0.18 -43.25
CA LEU A 8 6.89 -0.94 -43.23
C LEU A 8 7.35 -1.35 -41.82
N SER A 9 7.20 -0.49 -40.81
CA SER A 9 7.47 -0.87 -39.42
C SER A 9 6.39 -1.81 -38.86
N GLU A 10 5.17 -1.76 -39.40
CA GLU A 10 3.99 -2.47 -38.88
C GLU A 10 3.49 -3.57 -39.83
N SER A 11 3.91 -3.53 -41.09
CA SER A 11 3.40 -4.41 -42.15
C SER A 11 4.41 -4.66 -43.25
N ARG A 12 4.17 -5.71 -44.04
CA ARG A 12 4.85 -5.98 -45.31
C ARG A 12 3.89 -5.80 -46.49
N CYS A 13 4.35 -5.18 -47.56
CA CYS A 13 3.57 -5.05 -48.79
C CYS A 13 3.62 -6.34 -49.61
N ILE A 14 2.47 -6.78 -50.10
CA ILE A 14 2.37 -7.84 -51.12
C ILE A 14 1.68 -7.29 -52.37
N ASP A 15 2.25 -7.58 -53.54
CA ASP A 15 1.67 -7.22 -54.84
C ASP A 15 0.61 -8.27 -55.21
N ILE A 16 -0.56 -7.83 -55.63
CA ILE A 16 -1.66 -8.69 -56.08
C ILE A 16 -2.15 -8.22 -57.46
N PRO A 17 -2.79 -9.06 -58.29
CA PRO A 17 -3.23 -8.63 -59.61
C PRO A 17 -4.12 -7.39 -59.54
N GLY A 18 -3.65 -6.27 -60.11
CA GLY A 18 -4.38 -5.01 -60.16
C GLY A 18 -4.36 -4.16 -58.88
N ALA A 19 -3.70 -4.60 -57.79
CA ALA A 19 -3.67 -3.87 -56.51
C ALA A 19 -2.46 -4.25 -55.64
N PHE A 20 -2.44 -3.80 -54.39
CA PHE A 20 -1.50 -4.26 -53.37
C PHE A 20 -2.24 -4.44 -52.04
N LYS A 21 -1.69 -5.25 -51.14
CA LYS A 21 -2.21 -5.39 -49.77
C LYS A 21 -1.06 -5.26 -48.76
N CYS A 22 -1.34 -4.64 -47.62
CA CYS A 22 -0.41 -4.59 -46.50
C CYS A 22 -0.75 -5.71 -45.53
N VAL A 23 0.17 -6.65 -45.32
CA VAL A 23 0.00 -7.75 -44.36
C VAL A 23 0.73 -7.38 -43.07
N CYS A 24 0.02 -7.35 -41.95
CA CYS A 24 0.60 -6.94 -40.67
C CYS A 24 1.74 -7.87 -40.20
N ASN A 25 2.75 -7.26 -39.59
CA ASN A 25 3.87 -7.96 -38.96
C ASN A 25 3.41 -8.68 -37.68
N ALA A 26 4.25 -9.60 -37.16
CA ALA A 26 3.98 -10.22 -35.87
C ALA A 26 3.83 -9.14 -34.78
N GLY A 27 2.83 -9.30 -33.91
CA GLY A 27 2.49 -8.29 -32.91
C GLY A 27 1.48 -7.25 -33.36
N TYR A 28 1.08 -7.24 -34.62
CA TYR A 28 0.11 -6.30 -35.17
C TYR A 28 -1.14 -7.04 -35.67
N ILE A 29 -2.28 -6.36 -35.64
CA ILE A 29 -3.56 -6.83 -36.16
C ILE A 29 -4.08 -5.93 -37.27
N GLN A 30 -4.73 -6.55 -38.26
CA GLN A 30 -5.26 -5.87 -39.43
C GLN A 30 -6.49 -5.04 -39.07
N ILE A 31 -6.50 -3.74 -39.40
CA ILE A 31 -7.70 -2.89 -39.29
C ILE A 31 -8.48 -2.89 -40.61
N ASN A 32 -7.76 -2.74 -41.73
CA ASN A 32 -8.28 -2.77 -43.09
C ASN A 32 -7.15 -3.21 -44.04
N ASP A 33 -7.37 -3.30 -45.35
CA ASP A 33 -6.38 -3.82 -46.30
C ASP A 33 -5.03 -3.07 -46.36
N TYR A 34 -4.94 -1.88 -45.76
CA TYR A 34 -3.76 -1.02 -45.81
C TYR A 34 -3.19 -0.63 -44.44
N GLN A 35 -3.91 -0.87 -43.35
CA GLN A 35 -3.54 -0.41 -42.01
C GLN A 35 -3.47 -1.54 -41.00
N CYS A 36 -2.46 -1.44 -40.16
CA CYS A 36 -2.19 -2.31 -39.03
C CYS A 36 -2.21 -1.48 -37.75
N LYS A 37 -2.59 -2.10 -36.63
CA LYS A 37 -2.33 -1.56 -35.30
C LYS A 37 -1.69 -2.62 -34.44
N GLU A 38 -0.91 -2.18 -33.47
CA GLU A 38 -0.33 -3.07 -32.50
C GLU A 38 -1.43 -3.83 -31.74
N ARG A 39 -1.20 -5.11 -31.52
CA ARG A 39 -2.08 -5.95 -30.73
C ARG A 39 -1.93 -5.56 -29.27
N ARG A 40 -3.05 -5.31 -28.61
CA ARG A 40 -3.10 -5.16 -27.16
C ARG A 40 -3.27 -6.55 -26.55
N SER A 41 -2.15 -7.14 -26.18
CA SER A 41 -2.12 -8.50 -25.69
C SER A 41 -2.79 -8.63 -24.32
N CYS A 42 -2.83 -7.56 -23.52
CA CYS A 42 -3.62 -7.52 -22.28
C CYS A 42 -5.12 -7.62 -22.50
N GLU A 43 -5.64 -7.08 -23.61
CA GLU A 43 -7.08 -7.13 -23.95
C GLU A 43 -7.52 -8.51 -24.49
N THR A 44 -6.58 -9.43 -24.75
CA THR A 44 -6.85 -10.72 -25.40
C THR A 44 -6.40 -11.90 -24.56
N GLU A 45 -5.11 -12.00 -24.24
CA GLU A 45 -4.50 -13.16 -23.56
C GLU A 45 -3.94 -12.80 -22.17
N GLY A 46 -3.50 -11.56 -21.98
CA GLY A 46 -2.71 -11.17 -20.81
C GLY A 46 -3.48 -11.13 -19.49
N HIS A 47 -4.79 -10.81 -19.47
CA HIS A 47 -5.57 -10.82 -18.24
C HIS A 47 -5.73 -12.22 -17.61
N GLN A 48 -5.75 -13.28 -18.42
CA GLN A 48 -5.85 -14.65 -17.91
C GLN A 48 -4.50 -15.17 -17.37
N VAL A 49 -3.40 -14.68 -17.95
CA VAL A 49 -2.03 -15.11 -17.58
C VAL A 49 -1.53 -14.39 -16.33
N CYS A 50 -1.83 -13.10 -16.17
CA CYS A 50 -1.28 -12.31 -15.06
C CYS A 50 -1.95 -12.53 -13.70
N ASN A 51 -2.91 -13.45 -13.58
CA ASN A 51 -3.75 -13.64 -12.40
C ASN A 51 -4.27 -12.30 -11.84
N SER A 52 -5.37 -11.79 -12.42
CA SER A 52 -5.86 -10.42 -12.22
C SER A 52 -6.16 -9.99 -10.78
N THR A 53 -6.12 -10.91 -9.82
CA THR A 53 -6.27 -10.62 -8.38
C THR A 53 -4.96 -10.26 -7.68
N VAL A 54 -3.81 -10.68 -8.22
CA VAL A 54 -2.47 -10.55 -7.61
C VAL A 54 -1.44 -9.96 -8.59
N GLY A 55 -1.89 -9.46 -9.73
CA GLY A 55 -1.04 -8.91 -10.76
C GLY A 55 -1.80 -8.15 -11.83
N GLN A 56 -1.10 -7.23 -12.47
CA GLN A 56 -1.61 -6.34 -13.52
C GLN A 56 -0.92 -6.65 -14.84
N CYS A 57 -1.69 -6.77 -15.92
CA CYS A 57 -1.13 -6.90 -17.25
C CYS A 57 -0.66 -5.54 -17.79
N VAL A 58 0.54 -5.50 -18.37
CA VAL A 58 1.09 -4.32 -19.05
C VAL A 58 1.44 -4.68 -20.50
N ASP A 59 0.82 -3.99 -21.45
CA ASP A 59 1.14 -4.17 -22.88
C ASP A 59 2.60 -3.78 -23.15
N GLN A 60 3.27 -4.58 -23.97
CA GLN A 60 4.67 -4.39 -24.38
C GLN A 60 4.78 -4.22 -25.90
N PRO A 61 5.82 -3.51 -26.37
CA PRO A 61 6.07 -3.36 -27.80
C PRO A 61 6.18 -4.70 -28.55
N GLY A 62 5.76 -4.70 -29.81
CA GLY A 62 5.68 -5.89 -30.65
C GLY A 62 4.46 -6.76 -30.35
N GLY A 63 3.40 -6.19 -29.76
CA GLY A 63 2.20 -6.93 -29.37
C GLY A 63 2.49 -8.04 -28.36
N ASN A 64 3.41 -7.79 -27.44
CA ASN A 64 3.70 -8.64 -26.29
C ASN A 64 3.01 -8.09 -25.04
N PHE A 65 3.14 -8.79 -23.92
CA PHE A 65 2.73 -8.28 -22.62
C PHE A 65 3.68 -8.78 -21.53
N GLN A 66 3.70 -8.07 -20.41
CA GLN A 66 4.38 -8.51 -19.20
C GLN A 66 3.44 -8.33 -18.01
N CYS A 67 3.46 -9.29 -17.09
CA CYS A 67 2.73 -9.16 -15.86
C CYS A 67 3.56 -8.37 -14.84
N ARG A 68 2.91 -7.40 -14.21
CA ARG A 68 3.44 -6.68 -13.07
C ARG A 68 2.73 -7.19 -11.82
N CYS A 69 3.45 -7.95 -11.01
CA CYS A 69 2.88 -8.55 -9.81
C CYS A 69 2.61 -7.51 -8.74
N ASP A 70 1.56 -7.76 -7.97
CA ASP A 70 1.24 -6.99 -6.78
C ASP A 70 2.27 -7.31 -5.67
N PHE A 71 2.27 -6.53 -4.59
CA PHE A 71 3.23 -6.72 -3.50
C PHE A 71 2.99 -8.02 -2.75
N GLY A 72 4.07 -8.66 -2.32
CA GLY A 72 4.04 -10.03 -1.78
C GLY A 72 4.13 -11.09 -2.88
N TYR A 73 4.17 -10.70 -4.16
CA TYR A 73 4.24 -11.64 -5.29
C TYR A 73 5.46 -11.35 -6.17
N THR A 74 5.99 -12.40 -6.79
CA THR A 74 7.11 -12.35 -7.72
C THR A 74 6.71 -12.88 -9.10
N LEU A 75 7.35 -12.33 -10.14
CA LEU A 75 7.11 -12.74 -11.52
C LEU A 75 7.88 -14.03 -11.82
N THR A 76 7.14 -15.08 -12.16
CA THR A 76 7.72 -16.37 -12.55
C THR A 76 8.21 -16.36 -14.01
N LYS A 77 8.94 -17.41 -14.39
CA LYS A 77 9.38 -17.61 -15.79
C LYS A 77 8.22 -17.74 -16.77
N ASP A 78 7.06 -18.18 -16.29
CA ASP A 78 5.84 -18.36 -17.08
C ASP A 78 4.97 -17.09 -17.11
N ASN A 79 5.54 -15.95 -16.69
CA ASN A 79 4.88 -14.64 -16.65
C ASN A 79 3.64 -14.65 -15.74
N GLN A 80 3.67 -15.39 -14.63
CA GLN A 80 2.62 -15.43 -13.61
C GLN A 80 3.12 -14.81 -12.31
N CYS A 81 2.19 -14.38 -11.46
CA CYS A 81 2.50 -13.82 -10.15
C CYS A 81 2.26 -14.86 -9.08
N GLU A 82 3.34 -15.24 -8.39
CA GLU A 82 3.33 -16.21 -7.31
C GLU A 82 3.73 -15.54 -6.00
N ASP A 83 3.09 -15.96 -4.92
CA ASP A 83 3.36 -15.48 -3.58
C ASP A 83 4.82 -15.72 -3.17
N VAL A 84 5.41 -14.73 -2.49
CA VAL A 84 6.78 -14.78 -2.01
C VAL A 84 6.76 -15.34 -0.60
N ASP A 85 7.34 -16.53 -0.39
CA ASP A 85 7.48 -17.08 0.95
C ASP A 85 8.54 -16.32 1.75
N GLU A 86 8.11 -15.29 2.49
CA GLU A 86 9.03 -14.49 3.28
C GLU A 86 9.64 -15.29 4.45
N CYS A 87 8.99 -16.38 4.88
CA CYS A 87 9.47 -17.22 5.99
C CYS A 87 10.76 -17.98 5.68
N TRP A 88 11.19 -18.05 4.41
CA TRP A 88 12.53 -18.54 4.06
C TRP A 88 13.65 -17.63 4.60
N TYR A 89 13.34 -16.38 4.90
CA TYR A 89 14.26 -15.48 5.59
C TYR A 89 14.11 -15.67 7.11
N HIS A 90 14.94 -16.56 7.68
CA HIS A 90 14.95 -17.02 9.09
C HIS A 90 14.97 -15.93 10.20
N HIS A 91 14.96 -14.64 9.88
CA HIS A 91 15.10 -13.55 10.85
C HIS A 91 13.84 -12.70 11.05
N LEU A 92 12.76 -12.92 10.28
CA LEU A 92 11.58 -12.05 10.31
C LEU A 92 10.79 -12.14 11.62
N CYS A 93 10.54 -13.35 12.13
CA CYS A 93 9.78 -13.56 13.37
C CYS A 93 10.66 -13.73 14.63
N ASN A 94 11.94 -13.37 14.55
CA ASN A 94 12.96 -13.81 15.50
C ASN A 94 13.21 -12.80 16.64
N LEU A 95 12.13 -12.30 17.27
CA LEU A 95 12.19 -11.42 18.44
C LEU A 95 12.01 -12.16 19.78
N GLY A 96 11.91 -13.50 19.75
CA GLY A 96 11.84 -14.38 20.91
C GLY A 96 11.71 -15.86 20.51
N MET A 97 11.96 -16.79 21.44
CA MET A 97 12.06 -18.25 21.18
C MET A 97 10.73 -18.98 20.92
N ARG A 98 9.62 -18.28 20.64
CA ARG A 98 8.26 -18.87 20.54
C ARG A 98 7.40 -18.44 19.35
N PHE A 99 7.93 -17.63 18.44
CA PHE A 99 7.19 -17.23 17.24
C PHE A 99 7.68 -18.00 16.01
N GLU A 100 6.77 -18.66 15.33
CA GLU A 100 7.00 -19.32 14.04
C GLU A 100 6.45 -18.44 12.92
N CYS A 101 7.21 -18.31 11.84
CA CYS A 101 6.73 -17.63 10.65
C CYS A 101 5.75 -18.52 9.89
N ARG A 102 4.56 -18.00 9.60
CA ARG A 102 3.56 -18.62 8.74
C ARG A 102 3.36 -17.76 7.50
N ASN A 103 3.71 -18.31 6.34
CA ASN A 103 3.48 -17.63 5.07
C ASN A 103 1.97 -17.51 4.77
N THR A 104 1.55 -16.39 4.19
CA THR A 104 0.16 -16.09 3.83
C THR A 104 0.08 -15.50 2.42
N ASP A 105 -1.09 -15.53 1.80
CA ASP A 105 -1.26 -15.00 0.44
C ASP A 105 -0.96 -13.47 0.40
N GLY A 106 0.18 -13.12 -0.19
CA GLY A 106 0.70 -11.76 -0.33
C GLY A 106 1.36 -11.18 0.92
N SER A 107 1.73 -11.98 1.94
CA SER A 107 2.38 -11.53 3.20
C SER A 107 2.82 -12.72 4.08
N TYR A 108 3.28 -12.45 5.31
CA TYR A 108 3.48 -13.46 6.35
C TYR A 108 2.89 -13.02 7.71
N ASP A 109 2.62 -14.00 8.57
CA ASP A 109 2.25 -13.83 9.98
C ASP A 109 3.32 -14.45 10.90
N CYS A 110 3.61 -13.84 12.05
CA CYS A 110 4.39 -14.50 13.09
C CYS A 110 3.46 -15.08 14.16
N VAL A 111 3.21 -16.38 14.09
CA VAL A 111 2.28 -17.06 15.01
C VAL A 111 3.02 -17.53 16.25
N CYS A 112 2.46 -17.26 17.44
CA CYS A 112 3.00 -17.87 18.64
C CYS A 112 2.64 -19.36 18.66
N VAL A 113 3.66 -20.20 18.73
CA VAL A 113 3.47 -21.64 18.96
C VAL A 113 3.43 -21.88 20.46
N ASP A 114 2.21 -21.97 20.99
CA ASP A 114 1.97 -22.64 22.27
C ASP A 114 2.20 -24.13 22.04
N SER A 115 3.45 -24.55 22.10
CA SER A 115 3.73 -25.97 22.11
C SER A 115 3.13 -26.55 23.41
N ASP A 116 2.25 -27.54 23.30
CA ASP A 116 1.85 -28.50 24.36
C ASP A 116 3.05 -29.30 24.92
N LEU A 117 4.26 -28.76 24.87
CA LEU A 117 5.42 -29.32 25.51
C LEU A 117 5.27 -29.07 27.01
N ASP A 118 5.03 -30.17 27.74
CA ASP A 118 5.04 -30.34 29.19
C ASP A 118 6.44 -30.00 29.77
N TYR A 119 6.92 -28.77 29.54
CA TYR A 119 8.22 -28.27 29.97
C TYR A 119 8.11 -27.75 31.41
N LYS A 120 7.98 -28.70 32.34
CA LYS A 120 7.93 -28.47 33.80
C LYS A 120 9.21 -27.90 34.41
N ASP A 121 10.24 -27.59 33.61
CA ASP A 121 11.61 -27.34 34.13
C ASP A 121 12.16 -25.93 33.84
N PHE A 122 11.38 -25.02 33.25
CA PHE A 122 11.74 -23.60 33.19
C PHE A 122 10.82 -22.79 34.09
N GLN A 123 11.38 -22.23 35.16
CA GLN A 123 10.72 -21.41 36.18
C GLN A 123 10.17 -20.05 35.65
N TYR A 124 10.25 -19.83 34.33
CA TYR A 124 9.78 -18.64 33.64
C TYR A 124 8.90 -19.08 32.46
N GLN A 125 7.59 -19.19 32.70
CA GLN A 125 6.61 -19.15 31.64
C GLN A 125 6.64 -17.73 31.06
N VAL A 126 7.33 -17.53 29.93
CA VAL A 126 7.22 -16.27 29.19
C VAL A 126 5.90 -16.36 28.41
N PRO A 127 4.88 -15.54 28.75
CA PRO A 127 3.62 -15.56 28.02
C PRO A 127 3.86 -15.15 26.56
N CYS A 128 3.08 -15.74 25.64
CA CYS A 128 2.96 -15.30 24.25
C CYS A 128 2.26 -13.94 24.20
N GLU A 129 2.94 -12.90 24.69
CA GLU A 129 2.48 -11.53 24.54
C GLU A 129 2.97 -11.01 23.20
N ASP A 130 2.07 -10.36 22.48
CA ASP A 130 2.38 -9.64 21.26
C ASP A 130 3.52 -8.64 21.50
N ILE A 131 4.52 -8.67 20.63
CA ILE A 131 5.64 -7.73 20.70
C ILE A 131 5.28 -6.57 19.81
N ASN A 132 5.10 -5.38 20.39
CA ASN A 132 4.83 -4.21 19.56
C ASN A 132 6.06 -3.78 18.75
N GLU A 133 6.20 -4.23 17.50
CA GLU A 133 7.39 -3.99 16.68
C GLU A 133 7.55 -2.51 16.34
N CYS A 134 6.46 -1.76 16.34
CA CYS A 134 6.47 -0.30 16.14
C CYS A 134 7.09 0.46 17.33
N GLN A 135 7.21 -0.17 18.51
CA GLN A 135 7.80 0.43 19.71
C GLN A 135 9.18 -0.13 20.06
N VAL A 136 9.56 -1.28 19.48
CA VAL A 136 10.85 -1.90 19.71
C VAL A 136 11.85 -1.44 18.65
N TYR A 137 13.00 -0.94 19.09
CA TYR A 137 14.05 -0.44 18.20
C TYR A 137 14.55 -1.55 17.27
N LYS A 138 14.47 -1.32 15.94
CA LYS A 138 14.84 -2.27 14.87
C LYS A 138 14.05 -3.59 14.87
N ALA A 139 12.87 -3.64 15.48
CA ALA A 139 11.98 -4.79 15.40
C ALA A 139 11.12 -4.83 14.12
N ASN A 140 11.02 -3.69 13.42
CA ASN A 140 10.41 -3.61 12.10
C ASN A 140 11.40 -3.07 11.08
N ASP A 141 11.11 -3.32 9.80
CA ASP A 141 11.88 -2.87 8.65
C ASP A 141 11.20 -1.70 7.90
N CYS A 142 10.15 -1.11 8.47
CA CYS A 142 9.42 0.00 7.87
C CYS A 142 10.33 1.21 7.60
N ASP A 143 10.31 1.71 6.36
CA ASP A 143 10.91 2.99 6.02
C ASP A 143 10.03 4.11 6.61
N LEU A 144 10.38 4.57 7.81
CA LEU A 144 9.66 5.62 8.52
C LEU A 144 9.66 6.99 7.80
N THR A 145 10.42 7.15 6.71
CA THR A 145 10.37 8.36 5.88
C THR A 145 9.18 8.37 4.91
N THR A 146 8.68 7.19 4.54
CA THR A 146 7.60 7.01 3.56
C THR A 146 6.44 6.17 4.09
N THR A 147 6.56 5.60 5.28
CA THR A 147 5.57 4.71 5.90
C THR A 147 5.31 5.04 7.38
N ARG A 148 4.18 4.54 7.89
CA ARG A 148 3.87 4.41 9.33
C ARG A 148 3.75 2.94 9.68
N CYS A 149 4.37 2.52 10.79
CA CYS A 149 4.20 1.16 11.33
C CYS A 149 2.84 1.05 12.04
N GLU A 150 2.14 -0.06 11.81
CA GLU A 150 0.94 -0.46 12.53
C GLU A 150 1.18 -1.85 13.12
N ASN A 151 1.02 -1.96 14.44
CA ASN A 151 1.14 -3.20 15.17
C ASN A 151 -0.11 -4.07 14.97
N LEU A 152 0.06 -5.38 14.82
CA LEU A 152 -1.01 -6.37 14.70
C LEU A 152 -0.72 -7.49 15.70
N ASP A 153 -1.73 -8.23 16.14
CA ASP A 153 -1.48 -9.37 17.04
C ASP A 153 -0.63 -10.42 16.32
N GLY A 154 0.62 -10.58 16.75
CA GLY A 154 1.62 -11.47 16.17
C GLY A 154 2.28 -10.95 14.89
N SER A 155 2.15 -9.67 14.53
CA SER A 155 2.83 -9.12 13.35
C SER A 155 2.83 -7.59 13.35
N TYR A 156 3.38 -6.99 12.29
CA TYR A 156 3.23 -5.58 12.00
C TYR A 156 3.04 -5.36 10.49
N ARG A 157 2.54 -4.18 10.14
CA ARG A 157 2.47 -3.74 8.74
C ARG A 157 2.97 -2.31 8.59
N CYS A 158 3.75 -2.06 7.54
CA CYS A 158 4.13 -0.71 7.16
C CYS A 158 3.08 -0.16 6.20
N ASN A 159 2.35 0.86 6.62
CA ASN A 159 1.36 1.57 5.80
C ASN A 159 2.02 2.77 5.15
N CYS A 160 1.87 2.94 3.84
CA CYS A 160 2.35 4.17 3.18
C CYS A 160 1.72 5.40 3.82
N LEU A 161 2.54 6.43 4.01
CA LEU A 161 2.03 7.76 4.32
C LEU A 161 1.18 8.26 3.15
N ILE A 162 0.27 9.19 3.42
CA ILE A 162 -0.49 9.82 2.35
C ILE A 162 0.46 10.50 1.35
N LEU A 163 0.09 10.48 0.06
CA LEU A 163 0.96 10.90 -1.06
C LEU A 163 2.10 9.93 -1.38
N TYR A 164 2.09 8.73 -0.82
CA TYR A 164 3.03 7.68 -1.18
C TYR A 164 2.28 6.44 -1.66
N GLU A 165 2.78 5.82 -2.72
CA GLU A 165 2.31 4.56 -3.27
C GLU A 165 3.25 3.45 -2.81
N ARG A 166 2.70 2.30 -2.43
CA ARG A 166 3.49 1.16 -1.97
C ARG A 166 4.47 0.73 -3.06
N ILE A 167 5.73 0.45 -2.70
CA ILE A 167 6.76 -0.17 -3.57
C ILE A 167 7.01 -1.62 -3.13
N ASN A 168 6.93 -1.88 -1.83
CA ASN A 168 7.05 -3.21 -1.23
C ASN A 168 6.43 -3.18 0.18
N HIS A 169 6.64 -4.24 0.96
CA HIS A 169 6.11 -4.34 2.32
C HIS A 169 6.59 -3.21 3.25
N THR A 170 7.74 -2.61 2.97
CA THR A 170 8.46 -1.73 3.90
C THR A 170 8.61 -0.29 3.42
N SER A 171 8.48 -0.06 2.11
CA SER A 171 8.89 1.18 1.44
C SER A 171 7.83 1.67 0.46
N CYS A 172 7.69 2.99 0.34
CA CYS A 172 6.73 3.62 -0.57
C CYS A 172 7.38 4.74 -1.42
N ARG A 173 6.85 5.00 -2.62
CA ARG A 173 7.32 6.04 -3.55
C ARG A 173 6.37 7.22 -3.50
N GLY A 174 6.88 8.44 -3.58
CA GLY A 174 6.01 9.62 -3.75
C GLY A 174 5.08 9.48 -4.95
N THR A 175 3.81 9.82 -4.75
CA THR A 175 2.80 9.89 -5.81
C THR A 175 3.16 11.00 -6.80
N PRO A 176 2.84 10.85 -8.10
CA PRO A 176 2.93 11.93 -9.08
C PRO A 176 2.16 13.19 -8.64
N PHE A 177 2.51 14.35 -9.20
CA PHE A 177 1.77 15.60 -8.97
C PHE A 177 0.33 15.47 -9.50
N TYR A 178 -0.65 15.34 -8.61
CA TYR A 178 -2.07 15.50 -8.95
C TYR A 178 -2.50 16.97 -8.86
N ASP A 179 -3.61 17.30 -9.53
CA ASP A 179 -4.24 18.62 -9.45
C ASP A 179 -4.94 18.87 -8.11
N ASN A 180 -5.33 20.13 -7.86
CA ASN A 180 -5.99 20.53 -6.62
C ASN A 180 -7.37 19.88 -6.41
N ALA A 181 -8.05 19.45 -7.48
CA ALA A 181 -9.37 18.82 -7.40
C ALA A 181 -9.26 17.38 -6.86
N HIS A 182 -8.23 16.65 -7.26
CA HIS A 182 -7.92 15.32 -6.72
C HIS A 182 -7.64 15.37 -5.21
N TRP A 183 -6.78 16.30 -4.76
CA TRP A 183 -6.47 16.46 -3.33
C TRP A 183 -7.67 16.84 -2.47
N LEU A 184 -8.59 17.62 -3.03
CA LEU A 184 -9.86 17.98 -2.39
C LEU A 184 -10.77 16.76 -2.19
N SER A 185 -10.87 15.91 -3.21
CA SER A 185 -11.64 14.66 -3.15
C SER A 185 -11.08 13.75 -2.06
N GLU A 186 -9.78 13.46 -2.11
CA GLU A 186 -9.08 12.61 -1.14
C GLU A 186 -9.23 13.14 0.30
N ALA A 187 -9.08 14.45 0.51
CA ALA A 187 -9.28 15.05 1.83
C ALA A 187 -10.72 14.88 2.35
N SER A 188 -11.72 14.89 1.46
CA SER A 188 -13.12 14.65 1.82
C SER A 188 -13.37 13.19 2.23
N HIS A 189 -12.83 12.23 1.47
CA HIS A 189 -12.90 10.80 1.80
C HIS A 189 -12.23 10.53 3.15
N LEU A 190 -11.02 11.05 3.34
CA LEU A 190 -10.26 10.85 4.56
C LEU A 190 -10.92 11.48 5.78
N LYS A 191 -11.54 12.66 5.63
CA LYS A 191 -12.36 13.28 6.69
C LYS A 191 -13.51 12.37 7.15
N SER A 192 -14.14 11.65 6.23
CA SER A 192 -15.19 10.68 6.57
C SER A 192 -14.62 9.47 7.31
N ALA A 193 -13.50 8.93 6.84
CA ALA A 193 -12.79 7.83 7.49
C ALA A 193 -12.35 8.17 8.91
N CYS A 194 -11.73 9.35 9.13
CA CYS A 194 -11.29 9.76 10.47
C CYS A 194 -12.46 9.95 11.45
N ARG A 195 -13.66 10.31 10.97
CA ARG A 195 -14.86 10.36 11.82
C ARG A 195 -15.28 8.98 12.30
N GLY A 196 -15.19 7.96 11.44
CA GLY A 196 -15.45 6.57 11.84
C GLY A 196 -14.45 6.08 12.89
N LEU A 197 -13.16 6.39 12.69
CA LEU A 197 -12.10 6.05 13.65
C LEU A 197 -12.26 6.78 15.00
N LEU A 198 -12.75 8.03 14.99
CA LEU A 198 -13.07 8.75 16.23
C LEU A 198 -14.15 8.02 17.04
N SER A 199 -15.21 7.54 16.38
CA SER A 199 -16.26 6.78 17.04
C SER A 199 -15.73 5.48 17.66
N ALA A 200 -14.80 4.81 16.98
CA ALA A 200 -14.13 3.61 17.50
C ALA A 200 -13.22 3.93 18.69
N ALA A 201 -12.41 4.99 18.61
CA ALA A 201 -11.52 5.42 19.69
C ALA A 201 -12.29 5.78 20.98
N LEU A 202 -13.48 6.36 20.84
CA LEU A 202 -14.32 6.73 21.99
C LEU A 202 -15.05 5.54 22.64
N ALA A 203 -15.06 4.35 22.02
CA ALA A 203 -15.91 3.23 22.43
C ALA A 203 -15.40 2.38 23.62
N GLN A 204 -14.31 2.76 24.30
CA GLN A 204 -13.77 2.08 25.50
C GLN A 204 -13.66 0.54 25.37
N GLN A 205 -13.10 0.05 24.25
CA GLN A 205 -12.86 -1.39 24.03
C GLN A 205 -11.43 -1.79 24.44
N SER A 206 -11.16 -3.10 24.51
CA SER A 206 -9.88 -3.70 24.92
C SER A 206 -8.66 -3.26 24.11
N ASP A 207 -8.87 -2.65 22.94
CA ASP A 207 -7.81 -2.12 22.07
C ASP A 207 -7.92 -0.59 21.85
N ALA A 208 -8.16 0.13 22.94
CA ALA A 208 -8.28 1.59 22.90
C ALA A 208 -7.01 2.24 22.32
N CYS A 209 -5.81 1.74 22.63
CA CYS A 209 -4.55 2.35 22.17
C CYS A 209 -4.39 2.29 20.64
N GLN A 210 -4.63 1.14 20.00
CA GLN A 210 -4.50 1.02 18.55
C GLN A 210 -5.57 1.84 17.83
N ALA A 211 -6.80 1.87 18.35
CA ALA A 211 -7.88 2.71 17.81
C ALA A 211 -7.52 4.21 17.87
N HIS A 212 -6.92 4.66 18.97
CA HIS A 212 -6.44 6.03 19.11
C HIS A 212 -5.28 6.36 18.17
N GLN A 213 -4.30 5.46 18.04
CA GLN A 213 -3.17 5.64 17.11
C GLN A 213 -3.65 5.74 15.65
N ARG A 214 -4.58 4.88 15.24
CA ARG A 214 -5.21 4.94 13.91
C ARG A 214 -5.92 6.27 13.67
N PHE A 215 -6.68 6.76 14.66
CA PHE A 215 -7.35 8.04 14.57
C PHE A 215 -6.37 9.22 14.43
N VAL A 216 -5.32 9.25 15.27
CA VAL A 216 -4.27 10.29 15.22
C VAL A 216 -3.58 10.30 13.86
N GLY A 217 -3.16 9.13 13.36
CA GLY A 217 -2.54 9.01 12.04
C GLY A 217 -3.43 9.50 10.90
N CYS A 218 -4.72 9.14 10.93
CA CYS A 218 -5.70 9.61 9.94
C CYS A 218 -5.81 11.15 9.93
N VAL A 219 -5.80 11.78 11.11
CA VAL A 219 -5.87 13.23 11.23
C VAL A 219 -4.60 13.89 10.68
N GLU A 220 -3.40 13.33 10.92
CA GLU A 220 -2.16 13.79 10.29
C GLU A 220 -2.22 13.75 8.77
N ASP A 221 -2.71 12.64 8.21
CA ASP A 221 -2.83 12.46 6.76
C ASP A 221 -3.82 13.48 6.15
N TYR A 222 -4.92 13.78 6.85
CA TYR A 222 -5.87 14.82 6.44
C TYR A 222 -5.23 16.21 6.40
N PHE A 223 -4.35 16.53 7.34
CA PHE A 223 -3.62 17.80 7.33
C PHE A 223 -2.65 17.91 6.17
N ILE A 224 -1.92 16.83 5.84
CA ILE A 224 -0.98 16.80 4.73
C ILE A 224 -1.72 17.08 3.40
N LEU A 225 -2.87 16.42 3.18
CA LEU A 225 -3.69 16.66 1.98
C LEU A 225 -4.20 18.09 1.89
N ARG A 226 -4.70 18.66 2.99
CA ARG A 226 -5.21 20.04 2.96
C ARG A 226 -4.13 21.09 2.74
N ARG A 227 -2.91 20.87 3.26
CA ARG A 227 -1.76 21.73 2.96
C ARG A 227 -1.38 21.66 1.48
N ARG A 228 -1.38 20.46 0.87
CA ARG A 228 -1.12 20.32 -0.57
C ARG A 228 -2.17 21.00 -1.44
N ALA A 229 -3.41 21.07 -0.97
CA ALA A 229 -4.51 21.75 -1.66
C ALA A 229 -4.61 23.26 -1.37
N ASP A 230 -3.66 23.86 -0.63
CA ASP A 230 -3.66 25.26 -0.18
C ASP A 230 -4.95 25.69 0.54
N LEU A 231 -5.55 24.78 1.33
CA LEU A 231 -6.82 25.03 1.98
C LEU A 231 -6.66 25.56 3.42
N PRO A 232 -7.45 26.57 3.84
CA PRO A 232 -7.47 27.02 5.21
C PRO A 232 -7.99 25.93 6.15
N PHE A 233 -7.49 25.89 7.38
CA PHE A 233 -7.90 24.92 8.40
C PHE A 233 -9.43 24.86 8.55
N SER A 234 -10.02 23.66 8.34
CA SER A 234 -11.48 23.50 8.38
C SER A 234 -12.02 23.64 9.80
N TYR A 235 -13.26 24.13 9.94
CA TYR A 235 -14.06 24.08 11.17
C TYR A 235 -14.03 22.71 11.88
N PHE A 236 -13.87 21.61 11.13
CA PHE A 236 -13.72 20.26 11.69
C PHE A 236 -12.50 20.12 12.61
N VAL A 237 -11.35 20.71 12.26
CA VAL A 237 -10.10 20.67 13.04
C VAL A 237 -10.25 21.49 14.32
N GLN A 238 -10.79 22.70 14.20
CA GLN A 238 -11.06 23.58 15.34
C GLN A 238 -12.01 22.92 16.34
N ARG A 239 -13.01 22.18 15.84
CA ARG A 239 -13.96 21.43 16.67
C ARG A 239 -13.33 20.20 17.30
N LEU A 240 -12.46 19.48 16.57
CA LEU A 240 -11.69 18.35 17.11
C LEU A 240 -10.88 18.81 18.31
N LEU A 241 -9.98 19.79 18.11
CA LEU A 241 -9.05 20.32 19.11
C LEU A 241 -9.76 20.86 20.35
N LYS A 242 -10.93 21.47 20.18
CA LYS A 242 -11.69 22.07 21.30
C LYS A 242 -12.59 21.10 22.04
N LEU A 243 -13.20 20.11 21.37
CA LEU A 243 -14.28 19.29 21.97
C LEU A 243 -13.91 17.83 22.15
N ALA A 244 -13.17 17.23 21.22
CA ALA A 244 -12.85 15.80 21.26
C ALA A 244 -11.53 15.52 21.98
N PHE A 245 -10.52 16.38 21.78
CA PHE A 245 -9.17 16.20 22.32
C PHE A 245 -9.05 16.15 23.85
N PRO A 246 -9.80 16.95 24.64
CA PRO A 246 -9.76 16.83 26.10
C PRO A 246 -10.24 15.47 26.60
N SER A 247 -11.28 14.91 25.95
CA SER A 247 -11.84 13.60 26.28
C SER A 247 -10.89 12.47 25.84
N LEU A 248 -10.33 12.57 24.63
CA LEU A 248 -9.32 11.64 24.12
C LEU A 248 -8.06 11.62 25.00
N LYS A 249 -7.57 12.81 25.42
CA LYS A 249 -6.38 12.95 26.26
C LYS A 249 -6.57 12.29 27.62
N ALA A 250 -7.75 12.47 28.23
CA ALA A 250 -8.07 11.84 29.51
C ALA A 250 -8.13 10.30 29.40
N GLN A 251 -8.64 9.76 28.29
CA GLN A 251 -8.67 8.31 28.02
C GLN A 251 -7.27 7.74 27.73
N LEU A 252 -6.38 8.52 27.09
CA LEU A 252 -5.02 8.09 26.75
C LEU A 252 -4.04 8.07 27.93
N GLN A 253 -4.23 8.93 28.94
CA GLN A 253 -3.28 9.06 30.06
C GLN A 253 -3.29 7.89 31.04
N GLU A 254 -4.31 7.03 31.03
CA GLU A 254 -4.38 5.85 31.91
C GLU A 254 -3.90 4.55 31.24
N ASP A 255 -4.09 4.39 29.91
CA ASP A 255 -3.89 3.09 29.24
C ASP A 255 -2.78 3.05 28.16
N CYS A 256 -2.25 4.19 27.68
CA CYS A 256 -1.31 4.21 26.54
C CYS A 256 -0.07 5.10 26.81
N LYS A 257 1.14 4.63 26.47
CA LYS A 257 2.38 5.41 26.70
C LYS A 257 2.37 6.76 25.92
N PRO A 258 2.51 7.92 26.61
CA PRO A 258 2.07 9.25 26.12
C PRO A 258 2.95 9.94 25.07
N ARG A 259 4.12 9.39 24.70
CA ARG A 259 5.11 10.10 23.85
C ARG A 259 4.59 10.47 22.46
N TYR A 260 3.80 9.61 21.81
CA TYR A 260 3.29 9.87 20.46
C TYR A 260 2.28 11.04 20.42
N TYR A 261 1.53 11.21 21.52
CA TYR A 261 0.45 12.20 21.61
C TYR A 261 0.97 13.60 21.94
N GLU A 262 2.00 13.72 22.78
CA GLU A 262 2.66 15.00 23.03
C GLU A 262 3.35 15.52 21.76
N ASP A 263 3.99 14.65 20.98
CA ASP A 263 4.59 15.02 19.69
C ASP A 263 3.53 15.45 18.66
N PHE A 264 2.38 14.76 18.60
CA PHE A 264 1.26 15.13 17.72
C PHE A 264 0.63 16.48 18.10
N LEU A 265 0.37 16.71 19.40
CA LEU A 265 -0.11 18.00 19.89
C LEU A 265 0.90 19.11 19.61
N HIS A 266 2.19 18.86 19.83
CA HIS A 266 3.25 19.82 19.53
C HIS A 266 3.32 20.12 18.03
N LYS A 267 3.17 19.13 17.14
CA LYS A 267 3.12 19.33 15.68
C LYS A 267 1.89 20.11 15.22
N ILE A 268 0.71 19.84 15.78
CA ILE A 268 -0.52 20.57 15.42
C ILE A 268 -0.49 21.99 15.96
N VAL A 269 -0.19 22.18 17.25
CA VAL A 269 -0.13 23.49 17.89
C VAL A 269 1.01 24.33 17.30
N ASN A 270 2.16 23.73 16.97
CA ASN A 270 3.23 24.48 16.30
C ASN A 270 3.00 24.70 14.79
N SER A 271 2.13 23.93 14.16
CA SER A 271 1.65 24.27 12.82
C SER A 271 0.73 25.50 12.83
N GLU A 272 0.19 25.89 13.98
CA GLU A 272 -0.48 27.20 14.17
C GLU A 272 0.52 28.36 14.31
N THR A 273 1.78 28.12 14.72
CA THR A 273 2.78 29.20 14.94
C THR A 273 3.65 29.52 13.73
N LEU A 274 3.58 28.75 12.63
CA LEU A 274 4.23 29.09 11.36
C LEU A 274 3.35 29.94 10.41
N LEU A 275 2.17 30.38 10.87
CA LEU A 275 1.21 31.16 10.07
C LEU A 275 0.57 32.31 10.89
N PHE A 276 1.43 33.14 11.51
CA PHE A 276 1.14 34.56 11.69
C PHE A 276 2.22 35.39 11.01
#